data_AF-A0A1Q9LDA4-F1
#
_entry.id   AF-A0A1Q9LDA4-F1
#
_cell.length_a   1.000
_cell.length_b   1.000
_cell.length_c   1.000
_cell.angle_alpha   90.00
_cell.angle_beta   90.00
_cell.angle_gamma   90.00
#
_symmetry.space_group_name_H-M   'P 1'
#
loop_
_entity.id
_entity.type
_entity.pdbx_description
1 polymer ?
#
loop_
_entity_poly.entity_id
_entity_poly.type
_entity_poly.pdbx_seq_one_letter_code
_entity_poly.pdbx_strand_id
1 'polypeptide(L)'
;MEVGAGVSARWLRAAVAAAGLGALLDLLVDGAAPVVLGVGLVLVALSALVPASPAPLLLIGFAAAVVAVLGGDPLRPAVLVLVPLAHAVHLGAALAAVVPAGARLHPAALRPALRRAGAVQALTFAAVAVAALLPTTRTPAAVEVAALLSVAGVALVVVALDRSR
;
A
#
# COMPACT_ATOMS: atom_id res chain seq x y z
N MET A 1 13.78 19.57 -28.16
CA MET A 1 13.44 18.78 -26.95
C MET A 1 14.58 17.81 -26.72
N GLU A 2 15.34 17.96 -25.64
CA GLU A 2 16.46 17.09 -25.35
C GLU A 2 15.94 15.68 -25.00
N VAL A 3 16.15 14.76 -25.94
CA VAL A 3 15.95 13.32 -25.74
C VAL A 3 17.11 12.82 -24.86
N GLY A 4 17.09 13.15 -23.57
CA GLY A 4 18.20 12.82 -22.66
C GLY A 4 17.97 13.13 -21.17
N ALA A 5 17.15 14.11 -20.83
CA ALA A 5 16.90 14.50 -19.44
C ALA A 5 15.85 13.57 -18.77
N GLY A 6 16.29 12.48 -18.14
CA GLY A 6 15.40 11.61 -17.37
C GLY A 6 16.12 10.49 -16.62
N VAL A 7 15.56 10.12 -15.48
CA VAL A 7 16.02 8.98 -14.66
C VAL A 7 15.54 7.66 -15.26
N SER A 8 16.35 6.61 -15.10
CA SER A 8 15.96 5.27 -15.58
C SER A 8 14.67 4.80 -14.91
N ALA A 9 13.75 4.21 -15.68
CA ALA A 9 12.55 3.57 -15.15
C ALA A 9 12.84 2.45 -14.14
N ARG A 10 14.07 1.90 -14.13
CA ARG A 10 14.54 0.95 -13.12
C ARG A 10 14.47 1.51 -11.70
N TRP A 11 14.52 2.83 -11.53
CA TRP A 11 14.35 3.47 -10.22
C TRP A 11 12.98 3.22 -9.60
N LEU A 12 11.92 3.00 -10.40
CA LEU A 12 10.61 2.60 -9.86
C LEU A 12 10.68 1.23 -9.19
N ARG A 13 11.38 0.27 -9.80
CA ARG A 13 11.58 -1.08 -9.24
C ARG A 13 12.44 -1.03 -7.97
N ALA A 14 13.47 -0.20 -7.98
CA ALA A 14 14.29 0.05 -6.79
C ALA A 14 13.46 0.69 -5.66
N ALA A 15 12.57 1.63 -5.98
CA ALA A 15 11.66 2.23 -5.00
C ALA A 15 10.68 1.22 -4.42
N VAL A 16 10.12 0.32 -5.24
CA VAL A 16 9.27 -0.80 -4.77
C VAL A 16 10.05 -1.73 -3.84
N ALA A 17 11.27 -2.12 -4.23
CA ALA A 17 12.12 -2.95 -3.39
C ALA A 17 12.46 -2.26 -2.06
N ALA A 18 12.82 -0.97 -2.09
CA ALA A 18 13.14 -0.19 -0.90
C ALA A 18 11.94 -0.05 0.04
N ALA A 19 10.75 0.27 -0.48
CA ALA A 19 9.54 0.37 0.32
C ALA A 19 9.14 -1.00 0.92
N GLY A 20 9.26 -2.06 0.13
CA GLY A 20 9.00 -3.43 0.58
C GLY A 20 9.96 -3.89 1.67
N LEU A 21 11.27 -3.66 1.50
CA LEU A 21 12.28 -3.94 2.52
C LEU A 21 12.07 -3.10 3.78
N GLY A 22 11.69 -1.83 3.62
CA GLY A 22 11.30 -0.97 4.74
C GLY A 22 10.14 -1.57 5.54
N ALA A 23 9.13 -2.12 4.86
CA ALA A 23 8.00 -2.78 5.52
C ALA A 23 8.44 -4.04 6.28
N LEU A 24 9.34 -4.85 5.70
CA LEU A 24 9.88 -6.03 6.41
C LEU A 24 10.74 -5.66 7.61
N LEU A 25 11.51 -4.56 7.51
CA LEU A 25 12.30 -4.05 8.63
C LEU A 25 11.39 -3.55 9.75
N ASP A 26 10.32 -2.82 9.42
CA ASP A 26 9.33 -2.38 10.39
C ASP A 26 8.68 -3.57 11.11
N LEU A 27 8.27 -4.61 10.36
CA LEU A 27 7.74 -5.85 10.94
C LEU A 27 8.76 -6.57 11.82
N LEU A 28 10.04 -6.60 11.44
CA LEU A 28 11.11 -7.19 12.26
C LEU A 28 11.24 -6.46 13.60
N VAL A 29 11.23 -5.13 13.56
CA VAL A 29 11.30 -4.28 14.77
C VAL A 29 10.04 -4.44 15.63
N ASP A 30 8.87 -4.64 15.02
CA ASP A 30 7.60 -4.93 15.70
C ASP A 30 7.51 -6.37 16.25
N GLY A 31 8.55 -7.20 16.04
CA GLY A 31 8.67 -8.54 16.63
C GLY A 31 8.29 -9.71 15.73
N ALA A 32 8.15 -9.51 14.42
CA ALA A 32 7.90 -10.59 13.48
C ALA A 32 9.07 -11.60 13.44
N ALA A 33 8.74 -12.89 13.43
CA ALA A 33 9.75 -13.94 13.37
C ALA A 33 10.55 -13.92 12.05
N PRO A 34 11.89 -14.14 12.06
CA PRO A 34 12.71 -14.10 10.85
C PRO A 34 12.24 -15.06 9.74
N VAL A 35 11.69 -16.23 10.11
CA VAL A 35 11.15 -17.20 9.15
C VAL A 35 9.96 -16.63 8.36
N VAL A 36 9.11 -15.82 9.01
CA VAL A 36 7.96 -15.15 8.39
C VAL A 36 8.45 -14.10 7.40
N LEU A 37 9.51 -13.36 7.75
CA LEU A 37 10.13 -12.36 6.87
C LEU A 37 10.73 -12.98 5.60
N GLY A 38 11.12 -14.26 5.62
CA GLY A 38 11.55 -14.97 4.42
C GLY A 38 10.47 -15.00 3.32
N VAL A 39 9.21 -15.23 3.70
CA VAL A 39 8.06 -15.15 2.77
C VAL A 39 7.87 -13.72 2.26
N GLY A 40 7.94 -12.76 3.18
CA GLY A 40 7.88 -11.34 2.83
C GLY A 40 8.95 -10.93 1.83
N LEU A 41 10.19 -11.42 1.98
CA LEU A 41 11.32 -11.11 1.10
C LEU A 41 11.07 -11.63 -0.33
N VAL A 42 10.50 -12.82 -0.47
CA VAL A 42 10.08 -13.36 -1.77
C VAL A 42 9.03 -12.47 -2.41
N LEU A 43 8.02 -12.03 -1.65
CA LEU A 43 6.98 -11.13 -2.14
C LEU A 43 7.54 -9.74 -2.54
N VAL A 44 8.50 -9.20 -1.80
CA VAL A 44 9.22 -7.96 -2.15
C VAL A 44 9.97 -8.14 -3.48
N ALA A 45 10.72 -9.24 -3.62
CA ALA A 45 11.45 -9.52 -4.85
C ALA A 45 10.50 -9.65 -6.06
N LEU A 46 9.40 -10.39 -5.91
CA LEU A 46 8.39 -10.54 -6.96
C LEU A 46 7.72 -9.20 -7.30
N SER A 47 7.45 -8.36 -6.31
CA SER A 47 6.86 -7.02 -6.52
C SER A 47 7.78 -6.11 -7.34
N ALA A 48 9.09 -6.17 -7.11
CA ALA A 48 10.06 -5.35 -7.84
C ALA A 48 10.41 -5.90 -9.24
N LEU A 49 10.49 -7.24 -9.37
CA LEU A 49 10.88 -7.91 -10.61
C LEU A 49 9.70 -8.12 -11.56
N VAL A 50 8.52 -8.40 -11.03
CA VAL A 50 7.28 -8.66 -11.78
C VAL A 50 6.17 -7.74 -11.25
N PRO A 51 6.24 -6.42 -11.50
CA PRO A 51 5.34 -5.44 -10.91
C PRO A 51 3.85 -5.60 -11.33
N ALA A 52 3.58 -6.27 -12.45
CA ALA A 52 2.22 -6.59 -12.91
C ALA A 52 1.64 -7.87 -12.27
N SER A 53 2.39 -8.55 -11.38
CA SER A 53 1.94 -9.74 -10.67
C SER A 53 1.01 -9.39 -9.48
N PRO A 54 0.32 -10.37 -8.87
CA PRO A 54 -0.41 -10.14 -7.62
C PRO A 54 0.49 -9.91 -6.40
N ALA A 55 1.82 -10.07 -6.52
CA ALA A 55 2.75 -10.01 -5.39
C ALA A 55 2.69 -8.71 -4.56
N PRO A 56 2.53 -7.50 -5.13
CA PRO A 56 2.41 -6.26 -4.34
C PRO A 56 1.20 -6.28 -3.41
N LEU A 57 0.06 -6.80 -3.88
CA LEU A 57 -1.16 -6.91 -3.07
C LEU A 57 -1.01 -8.00 -2.00
N LEU A 58 -0.40 -9.14 -2.36
CA LEU A 58 -0.10 -10.20 -1.41
C LEU A 58 0.87 -9.72 -0.32
N LEU A 59 1.86 -8.89 -0.65
CA LEU A 59 2.78 -8.30 0.32
C LEU A 59 2.05 -7.39 1.31
N ILE A 60 1.11 -6.58 0.83
CA ILE A 60 0.29 -5.69 1.68
C ILE A 60 -0.62 -6.52 2.59
N GLY A 61 -1.33 -7.50 2.04
CA GLY A 61 -2.19 -8.40 2.82
C GLY A 61 -1.39 -9.22 3.83
N PHE A 62 -0.21 -9.68 3.45
CA PHE A 62 0.72 -10.37 4.34
C PHE A 62 1.17 -9.47 5.50
N ALA A 63 1.61 -8.25 5.24
CA ALA A 63 2.01 -7.31 6.30
C ALA A 63 0.85 -7.02 7.26
N ALA A 64 -0.36 -6.81 6.74
CA ALA A 64 -1.56 -6.63 7.55
C ALA A 64 -1.88 -7.86 8.41
N ALA A 65 -1.74 -9.07 7.85
CA ALA A 65 -1.94 -10.31 8.59
C ALA A 65 -0.90 -10.50 9.71
N VAL A 66 0.37 -10.19 9.45
CA VAL A 66 1.43 -10.26 10.48
C VAL A 66 1.13 -9.28 11.62
N VAL A 67 0.80 -8.03 11.31
CA VAL A 67 0.41 -7.02 12.30
C VAL A 67 -0.78 -7.47 13.14
N ALA A 68 -1.79 -8.06 12.50
CA ALA A 68 -2.98 -8.56 13.18
C ALA A 68 -2.66 -9.73 14.13
N VAL A 69 -1.75 -10.63 13.72
CA VAL A 69 -1.30 -11.78 14.53
C VAL A 69 -0.42 -11.33 15.70
N LEU A 70 0.47 -10.36 15.49
CA LEU A 70 1.28 -9.77 16.56
C LEU A 70 0.42 -9.04 17.61
N GLY A 71 -0.75 -8.56 17.20
CA GLY A 71 -1.71 -7.88 18.08
C GLY A 71 -1.23 -6.50 18.51
N GLY A 72 -1.70 -6.04 19.67
CA GLY A 72 -1.33 -4.74 20.25
C GLY A 72 -2.21 -3.57 19.78
N ASP A 73 -1.77 -2.35 20.12
CA ASP A 73 -2.47 -1.12 19.75
C ASP A 73 -2.42 -0.91 18.22
N PRO A 74 -3.56 -0.74 17.53
CA PRO A 74 -3.60 -0.46 16.09
C PRO A 74 -2.98 0.90 15.70
N LEU A 75 -2.75 1.80 16.66
CA LEU A 75 -2.17 3.13 16.45
C LEU A 75 -0.68 3.19 16.81
N ARG A 76 -0.06 2.05 17.14
CA ARG A 76 1.38 2.03 17.43
C ARG A 76 2.19 2.47 16.19
N PRO A 77 3.38 3.05 16.39
CA PRO A 77 4.20 3.59 15.29
C PRO A 77 4.44 2.61 14.14
N ALA A 78 4.67 1.32 14.42
CA ALA A 78 4.89 0.30 13.39
C ALA A 78 3.74 0.22 12.38
N VAL A 79 2.49 0.11 12.86
CA VAL A 79 1.31 0.08 11.98
C VAL A 79 1.20 1.37 11.16
N LEU A 80 1.44 2.53 11.78
CA LEU A 80 1.34 3.83 11.11
C LEU A 80 2.40 4.01 10.02
N VAL A 81 3.60 3.44 10.19
CA VAL A 81 4.69 3.42 9.20
C VAL A 81 4.40 2.45 8.06
N LEU A 82 3.75 1.32 8.33
CA LEU A 82 3.37 0.36 7.29
C LEU A 82 2.39 0.93 6.27
N VAL A 83 1.47 1.82 6.66
CA VAL A 83 0.49 2.42 5.73
C VAL A 83 1.15 3.12 4.52
N PRO A 84 2.05 4.12 4.72
CA PRO A 84 2.71 4.78 3.58
C PRO A 84 3.66 3.84 2.82
N LEU A 85 4.31 2.88 3.49
CA LEU A 85 5.18 1.91 2.83
C LEU A 85 4.38 0.97 1.90
N ALA A 86 3.24 0.47 2.37
CA ALA A 86 2.29 -0.32 1.58
C ALA A 86 1.78 0.48 0.37
N HIS A 87 1.41 1.75 0.57
CA HIS A 87 0.99 2.62 -0.52
C HIS A 87 2.11 2.84 -1.55
N ALA A 88 3.35 3.06 -1.10
CA ALA A 88 4.51 3.23 -1.96
C ALA A 88 4.82 1.96 -2.78
N VAL A 89 4.70 0.77 -2.19
CA VAL A 89 4.81 -0.51 -2.91
C VAL A 89 3.73 -0.61 -3.99
N HIS A 90 2.46 -0.37 -3.64
CA HIS A 90 1.34 -0.49 -4.57
C HIS A 90 1.48 0.48 -5.75
N LEU A 91 1.70 1.76 -5.46
CA LEU A 91 1.83 2.80 -6.47
C LEU A 91 3.08 2.59 -7.32
N GLY A 92 4.21 2.27 -6.69
CA GLY A 92 5.48 2.01 -7.39
C GLY A 92 5.36 0.82 -8.33
N ALA A 93 4.71 -0.26 -7.91
CA ALA A 93 4.46 -1.43 -8.75
C ALA A 93 3.51 -1.10 -9.91
N ALA A 94 2.41 -0.39 -9.64
CA ALA A 94 1.48 0.05 -10.69
C ALA A 94 2.18 0.90 -11.77
N LEU A 95 3.03 1.84 -11.36
CA LEU A 95 3.82 2.67 -12.28
C LEU A 95 4.87 1.83 -13.03
N ALA A 96 5.57 0.93 -12.34
CA ALA A 96 6.59 0.07 -12.94
C ALA A 96 6.00 -0.97 -13.92
N ALA A 97 4.72 -1.33 -13.76
CA ALA A 97 4.01 -2.24 -14.65
C ALA A 97 3.67 -1.59 -16.01
N VAL A 98 3.38 -0.29 -16.03
CA VAL A 98 2.99 0.43 -17.26
C VAL A 98 4.15 1.13 -17.96
N VAL A 99 5.29 1.33 -17.28
CA VAL A 99 6.47 1.97 -17.84
C VAL A 99 7.47 0.92 -18.35
N PRO A 100 7.88 0.96 -19.63
CA PRO A 100 8.89 0.05 -20.16
C PRO A 100 10.20 0.15 -19.40
N ALA A 101 10.87 -0.98 -19.15
CA ALA A 101 12.09 -1.03 -18.34
C ALA A 101 13.27 -0.21 -18.93
N GLY A 102 13.29 -0.02 -20.25
CA GLY A 102 14.29 0.82 -20.94
C GLY A 102 13.93 2.30 -21.01
N ALA A 103 12.75 2.70 -20.56
CA ALA A 103 12.30 4.09 -20.65
C ALA A 103 13.07 5.00 -19.68
N ARG A 104 13.12 6.29 -20.04
CA ARG A 104 13.57 7.36 -19.15
C ARG A 104 12.36 8.13 -18.66
N LEU A 105 12.27 8.31 -17.34
CA LEU A 105 11.22 9.06 -16.67
C LEU A 105 11.73 10.45 -16.35
N HIS A 106 10.97 11.46 -16.75
CA HIS A 106 11.17 12.81 -16.25
C HIS A 106 10.49 12.93 -14.88
N PRO A 107 11.17 13.35 -13.79
CA PRO A 107 10.56 13.44 -12.46
C PRO A 107 9.29 14.30 -12.41
N ALA A 108 9.18 15.32 -13.28
CA ALA A 108 8.00 16.15 -13.42
C ALA A 108 6.74 15.35 -13.81
N ALA A 109 6.90 14.25 -14.56
CA ALA A 109 5.80 13.37 -14.96
C ALA A 109 5.20 12.60 -13.77
N LEU A 110 5.95 12.44 -12.67
CA LEU A 110 5.44 11.79 -11.45
C LEU A 110 4.63 12.74 -10.58
N ARG A 111 4.72 14.07 -10.78
CA ARG A 111 4.04 15.06 -9.92
C ARG A 111 2.53 14.81 -9.75
N PRO A 112 1.74 14.53 -10.82
CA PRO A 112 0.32 14.27 -10.64
C PRO A 112 0.04 13.01 -9.83
N ALA A 113 0.83 11.94 -10.04
CA ALA A 113 0.72 10.70 -9.28
C ALA A 113 1.08 10.92 -7.81
N LEU A 114 2.18 11.61 -7.53
CA LEU A 114 2.62 11.93 -6.16
C LEU A 114 1.64 12.84 -5.42
N ARG A 115 1.02 13.81 -6.11
CA ARG A 115 -0.05 14.64 -5.52
C ARG A 115 -1.26 13.80 -5.11
N ARG A 116 -1.70 12.88 -5.97
CA ARG A 116 -2.79 11.96 -5.64
C ARG A 116 -2.41 11.02 -4.49
N ALA A 117 -1.19 10.49 -4.50
CA ALA A 117 -0.67 9.66 -3.42
C ALA A 117 -0.69 10.41 -2.08
N GLY A 118 -0.20 11.66 -2.06
CA GLY A 118 -0.23 12.51 -0.88
C GLY A 118 -1.65 12.78 -0.38
N ALA A 119 -2.60 13.06 -1.28
CA ALA A 119 -4.01 13.26 -0.92
C ALA A 119 -4.65 11.99 -0.34
N VAL A 120 -4.42 10.82 -0.96
CA VAL A 120 -4.91 9.54 -0.45
C VAL A 120 -4.29 9.21 0.90
N GLN A 121 -2.99 9.46 1.07
CA GLN A 121 -2.29 9.23 2.34
C GLN A 121 -2.85 10.13 3.45
N ALA A 122 -3.07 11.42 3.16
CA ALA A 122 -3.66 12.37 4.10
C ALA A 122 -5.08 11.95 4.50
N LEU A 123 -5.91 11.55 3.52
CA LEU A 123 -7.27 11.07 3.79
C LEU A 123 -7.26 9.77 4.60
N THR A 124 -6.34 8.86 4.30
CA THR A 124 -6.18 7.60 5.04
C THR A 124 -5.79 7.88 6.49
N PHE A 125 -4.82 8.77 6.73
CA PHE A 125 -4.46 9.16 8.10
C PHE A 125 -5.56 9.93 8.81
N ALA A 126 -6.35 10.74 8.11
CA ALA A 126 -7.54 11.36 8.68
C ALA A 126 -8.56 10.30 9.12
N ALA A 127 -8.78 9.27 8.30
CA ALA A 127 -9.64 8.14 8.66
C ALA A 127 -9.10 7.36 9.87
N VAL A 128 -7.77 7.12 9.93
CA VAL A 128 -7.12 6.51 11.10
C VAL A 128 -7.29 7.38 12.34
N ALA A 129 -7.15 8.70 12.23
CA ALA A 129 -7.35 9.62 13.34
C ALA A 129 -8.81 9.62 13.83
N VAL A 130 -9.79 9.50 12.92
CA VAL A 130 -11.20 9.31 13.31
C VAL A 130 -11.41 7.96 13.99
N ALA A 131 -10.82 6.89 13.44
CA ALA A 131 -10.90 5.56 14.04
C ALA A 131 -10.27 5.50 15.44
N ALA A 132 -9.22 6.28 15.68
CA ALA A 132 -8.58 6.42 16.98
C ALA A 132 -9.51 7.00 18.07
N LEU A 133 -10.55 7.74 17.68
CA LEU A 133 -11.55 8.30 18.60
C LEU A 133 -12.67 7.31 18.92
N LEU A 134 -12.73 6.17 18.22
CA LEU A 134 -13.76 5.17 18.45
C LEU A 134 -13.46 4.36 19.73
N PRO A 135 -14.50 3.99 20.50
CA PRO A 135 -14.32 3.11 21.65
C PRO A 135 -13.69 1.79 21.21
N THR A 136 -12.64 1.37 21.91
CA THR A 136 -11.95 0.07 21.69
C THR A 136 -12.69 -1.12 22.32
N THR A 137 -13.84 -0.86 22.94
CA THR A 137 -14.75 -1.87 23.49
C THR A 137 -15.76 -2.30 22.42
N ARG A 138 -17.00 -2.69 22.78
CA ARG A 138 -18.01 -3.06 21.78
C ARG A 138 -18.21 -1.90 20.80
N THR A 139 -17.97 -2.17 19.52
CA THR A 139 -18.36 -1.27 18.44
C THR A 139 -19.87 -1.07 18.55
N PRO A 140 -20.37 0.19 18.67
CA PRO A 140 -21.80 0.43 18.73
C PRO A 140 -22.46 -0.14 17.47
N ALA A 141 -23.58 -0.85 17.62
CA ALA A 141 -24.24 -1.53 16.50
C ALA A 141 -24.53 -0.57 15.32
N ALA A 142 -24.79 0.71 15.59
CA ALA A 142 -24.96 1.73 14.55
C ALA A 142 -23.71 1.95 13.69
N VAL A 143 -22.51 1.92 14.29
CA VAL A 143 -21.24 2.05 13.57
C VAL A 143 -20.97 0.81 12.73
N GLU A 144 -21.25 -0.38 13.26
CA GLU A 144 -21.11 -1.64 12.55
C GLU A 144 -22.05 -1.70 11.32
N VAL A 145 -23.32 -1.33 11.51
CA VAL A 145 -24.30 -1.23 10.41
C VAL A 145 -23.89 -0.18 9.38
N ALA A 146 -23.44 1.00 9.81
CA ALA A 146 -22.97 2.03 8.89
C ALA A 146 -21.75 1.58 8.07
N ALA A 147 -20.82 0.87 8.69
CA ALA A 147 -19.65 0.29 8.01
C ALA A 147 -20.08 -0.78 6.98
N LEU A 148 -20.97 -1.71 7.37
CA LEU A 148 -21.49 -2.74 6.48
C LEU A 148 -22.25 -2.14 5.29
N LEU A 149 -23.10 -1.14 5.54
CA LEU A 149 -23.83 -0.44 4.48
C LEU A 149 -22.89 0.33 3.54
N SER A 150 -21.82 0.91 4.07
CA SER A 150 -20.81 1.60 3.26
C SER A 150 -20.07 0.62 2.34
N VAL A 151 -19.65 -0.54 2.86
CA VAL A 151 -19.01 -1.62 2.07
C VAL A 151 -19.96 -2.15 1.01
N ALA A 152 -21.21 -2.45 1.38
CA ALA A 152 -22.24 -2.90 0.44
C ALA A 152 -22.53 -1.86 -0.65
N GLY A 153 -22.63 -0.58 -0.28
CA GLY A 153 -22.85 0.53 -1.21
C GLY A 153 -21.72 0.66 -2.23
N VAL A 154 -20.46 0.60 -1.79
CA VAL A 154 -19.30 0.61 -2.69
C VAL A 154 -19.33 -0.60 -3.63
N ALA A 155 -19.61 -1.80 -3.11
CA ALA A 155 -19.71 -3.00 -3.94
C ALA A 155 -20.80 -2.88 -5.01
N LEU A 156 -21.98 -2.35 -4.65
CA LEU A 156 -23.08 -2.11 -5.58
C LEU A 156 -22.69 -1.10 -6.67
N VAL A 157 -22.03 0.00 -6.31
CA VAL A 157 -21.54 1.00 -7.27
C VAL A 157 -20.54 0.36 -8.24
N VAL A 158 -19.59 -0.44 -7.75
CA VAL A 158 -18.62 -1.13 -8.60
C VAL A 158 -19.33 -2.07 -9.58
N VAL A 159 -20.27 -2.89 -9.11
CA VAL A 159 -21.04 -3.80 -9.97
C VAL A 159 -21.88 -3.04 -11.00
N ALA A 160 -22.53 -1.94 -10.61
CA ALA A 160 -23.32 -1.13 -11.51
C ALA A 160 -22.46 -0.49 -12.61
N LEU A 161 -21.29 0.03 -12.24
CA LEU A 161 -20.34 0.61 -13.19
C LEU A 161 -19.77 -0.44 -14.15
N ASP A 162 -19.47 -1.64 -13.66
CA ASP A 162 -18.97 -2.75 -14.48
C ASP A 162 -20.00 -3.19 -15.53
N ARG A 163 -21.28 -3.30 -15.13
CA ARG A 163 -22.40 -3.64 -16.03
C ARG A 163 -22.76 -2.56 -17.04
N SER A 164 -22.29 -1.33 -16.85
CA SER A 164 -22.57 -0.19 -17.73
C SER A 164 -21.56 0.00 -18.87
N ARG A 165 -20.53 -0.85 -18.92
CA ARG A 165 -19.50 -0.90 -19.96
C ARG A 165 -19.77 -2.00 -20.97
#